data_AF-A0A3T1D9H6-F1
#
_entry.id   AF-A0A3T1D9H6-F1
#
_cell.length_a   1.000
_cell.length_b   1.000
_cell.length_c   1.000
_cell.angle_alpha   90.00
_cell.angle_beta   90.00
_cell.angle_gamma   90.00
#
_symmetry.space_group_name_H-M   'P 1'
#
loop_
_entity.id
_entity.type
_entity.pdbx_description
1 polymer ?
#
loop_
_entity_poly.entity_id
_entity_poly.type
_entity_poly.pdbx_seq_one_letter_code
_entity_poly.pdbx_strand_id
1 'polypeptide(L)'
;MSENKKRSYTIPVLYIIITVLSTFVILSYSKYLLAQQTHTTDQGQRLSEQYNYASLFAKRLHDGAEGLLNAKSESDRLHAVRQLGEAAMASGETVELLIEAAYLTPGQSKKKEEAGKPVVEAMKVIIGENGPMSNIGEHEGPLTGDEIAALTLIRDGVAQMDETLKRFRPILGEAGYRQMITMGEWVAVVNEASQGLQQLAAKL
;
A
#
# COMPACT_ATOMS: atom_id res chain seq x y z
N MET A 1 76.98 -19.24 30.72
CA MET A 1 75.55 -19.39 31.10
C MET A 1 74.72 -18.89 29.93
N SER A 2 74.02 -19.78 29.23
CA SER A 2 73.15 -19.43 28.10
C SER A 2 71.76 -19.12 28.66
N GLU A 3 71.36 -17.86 28.65
CA GLU A 3 69.98 -17.46 28.94
C GLU A 3 69.06 -17.98 27.83
N ASN A 4 68.25 -18.99 28.16
CA ASN A 4 67.16 -19.44 27.31
C ASN A 4 66.11 -18.32 27.22
N LYS A 5 66.24 -17.46 26.20
CA LYS A 5 65.21 -16.48 25.80
C LYS A 5 63.94 -17.24 25.44
N LYS A 6 63.01 -17.40 26.39
CA LYS A 6 61.66 -17.93 26.14
C LYS A 6 61.01 -17.05 25.07
N ARG A 7 60.83 -17.59 23.86
CA ARG A 7 60.12 -16.89 22.77
C ARG A 7 58.70 -16.63 23.26
N SER A 8 58.29 -15.36 23.31
CA SER A 8 56.93 -15.00 23.71
C SER A 8 55.98 -15.28 22.56
N TYR A 9 55.21 -16.36 22.67
CA TYR A 9 54.15 -16.72 21.72
C TYR A 9 52.87 -15.90 21.92
N THR A 10 52.82 -15.06 22.94
CA THR A 10 51.62 -14.28 23.31
C THR A 10 51.20 -13.31 22.21
N ILE A 11 52.16 -12.64 21.56
CA ILE A 11 51.89 -11.68 20.48
C ILE A 11 51.29 -12.37 19.23
N PRO A 12 51.91 -13.42 18.67
CA PRO A 12 51.33 -14.10 17.51
C PRO A 12 49.98 -14.77 17.83
N VAL A 13 49.78 -15.29 19.04
CA VAL A 13 48.48 -15.86 19.46
C VAL A 13 47.40 -14.78 19.56
N LEU A 14 47.69 -13.62 20.16
CA LEU A 14 46.77 -12.48 20.20
C LEU A 14 46.42 -12.01 18.78
N TYR A 15 47.40 -11.95 17.87
CA TYR A 15 47.16 -11.57 16.49
C TYR A 15 46.22 -12.54 15.77
N ILE A 16 46.38 -13.86 15.99
CA ILE A 16 45.46 -14.88 15.46
C ILE A 16 44.05 -14.66 16.02
N ILE A 17 43.91 -14.46 17.34
CA ILE A 17 42.61 -14.24 17.99
C ILE A 17 41.93 -12.99 17.42
N ILE A 18 42.64 -11.87 17.29
CA ILE A 18 42.11 -10.63 16.72
C ILE A 18 41.68 -10.86 15.27
N THR A 19 42.50 -11.52 14.45
CA THR A 19 42.17 -11.81 13.05
C THR A 19 40.90 -12.67 12.93
N VAL A 20 40.77 -13.71 13.76
CA VAL A 20 39.58 -14.56 13.80
C VAL A 20 38.35 -13.75 14.22
N LEU A 21 38.45 -12.93 15.27
CA LEU A 21 37.36 -12.05 15.73
C LEU A 21 36.95 -11.04 14.65
N SER A 22 37.90 -10.37 13.99
CA SER A 22 37.61 -9.45 12.88
C SER A 22 36.92 -10.16 11.72
N THR A 23 37.35 -11.39 11.39
CA THR A 23 36.70 -12.20 10.36
C THR A 23 35.25 -12.51 10.75
N PHE A 24 34.99 -12.90 12.01
CA PHE A 24 33.63 -13.13 12.52
C PHE A 24 32.76 -11.88 12.49
N VAL A 25 33.31 -10.71 12.83
CA VAL A 25 32.58 -9.43 12.77
C VAL A 25 32.19 -9.12 11.33
N ILE A 26 33.12 -9.27 10.38
CA ILE A 26 32.84 -9.04 8.95
C ILE A 26 31.77 -10.00 8.44
N LEU A 27 31.87 -11.30 8.74
CA LEU A 27 30.87 -12.29 8.32
C LEU A 27 29.48 -12.00 8.91
N SER A 28 29.43 -11.61 10.18
CA SER A 28 28.16 -11.29 10.87
C SER A 28 27.52 -10.04 10.27
N TYR A 29 28.31 -9.01 10.02
CA TYR A 29 27.84 -7.77 9.41
C TYR A 29 27.36 -7.98 7.96
N SER A 30 28.09 -8.77 7.16
CA SER A 30 27.66 -9.14 5.80
C SER A 30 26.34 -9.90 5.80
N LYS A 31 26.13 -10.83 6.73
CA LYS A 31 24.84 -11.54 6.88
C LYS A 31 23.72 -10.59 7.30
N TYR A 32 24.00 -9.68 8.23
CA TYR A 32 23.03 -8.68 8.66
C TYR A 32 22.60 -7.76 7.51
N LEU A 33 23.55 -7.23 6.74
CA LEU A 33 23.26 -6.40 5.58
C LEU A 33 22.46 -7.15 4.52
N LEU A 34 22.81 -8.41 4.24
CA LEU A 34 22.05 -9.23 3.29
C LEU A 34 20.61 -9.45 3.77
N ALA A 35 20.41 -9.79 5.04
CA ALA A 35 19.07 -9.96 5.61
C ALA A 35 18.25 -8.66 5.55
N GLN A 36 18.87 -7.52 5.84
CA GLN A 36 18.21 -6.22 5.75
C GLN A 36 17.83 -5.86 4.31
N GLN A 37 18.70 -6.17 3.33
CA GLN A 37 18.41 -5.96 1.92
C GLN A 37 17.26 -6.85 1.42
N THR A 38 17.23 -8.13 1.80
CA THR A 38 16.12 -9.02 1.46
C THR A 38 14.81 -8.49 2.06
N HIS A 39 14.81 -8.17 3.36
CA HIS A 39 13.61 -7.66 4.04
C HIS A 39 13.08 -6.37 3.40
N THR A 40 13.95 -5.40 3.10
CA THR A 40 13.53 -4.15 2.44
C THR A 40 13.06 -4.37 1.00
N THR A 41 13.61 -5.36 0.30
CA THR A 41 13.16 -5.73 -1.03
C THR A 41 11.77 -6.36 -0.98
N ASP A 42 11.53 -7.30 -0.06
CA ASP A 42 10.23 -7.97 0.11
C ASP A 42 9.14 -6.96 0.51
N GLN A 43 9.45 -6.06 1.45
CA GLN A 43 8.54 -4.99 1.85
C GLN A 43 8.22 -4.05 0.68
N GLY A 44 9.24 -3.64 -0.08
CA GLY A 44 9.04 -2.78 -1.24
C GLY A 44 8.23 -3.46 -2.35
N GLN A 45 8.41 -4.77 -2.55
CA GLN A 45 7.59 -5.54 -3.47
C GLN A 45 6.13 -5.53 -3.04
N ARG A 46 5.85 -5.85 -1.77
CA ARG A 46 4.48 -5.81 -1.21
C ARG A 46 3.85 -4.44 -1.38
N LEU A 47 4.57 -3.36 -1.07
CA LEU A 47 4.08 -2.00 -1.27
C LEU A 47 3.77 -1.70 -2.74
N SER A 48 4.61 -2.16 -3.66
CA SER A 48 4.38 -1.99 -5.10
C SER A 48 3.13 -2.74 -5.55
N GLU A 49 2.90 -3.95 -5.04
CA GLU A 49 1.69 -4.74 -5.33
C GLU A 49 0.44 -4.04 -4.77
N GLN A 50 0.52 -3.56 -3.53
CA GLN A 50 -0.55 -2.79 -2.88
C GLN A 50 -0.88 -1.50 -3.64
N TYR A 51 0.13 -0.81 -4.16
CA TYR A 51 -0.06 0.36 -5.02
C TYR A 51 -0.83 0.03 -6.31
N ASN A 52 -0.50 -1.11 -6.93
CA ASN A 52 -1.21 -1.57 -8.10
C ASN A 52 -2.66 -1.93 -7.77
N TYR A 53 -2.91 -2.56 -6.61
CA TYR A 53 -4.27 -2.82 -6.14
C TYR A 53 -5.05 -1.54 -5.86
N ALA A 54 -4.43 -0.50 -5.27
CA ALA A 54 -5.08 0.79 -5.06
C ALA A 54 -5.47 1.47 -6.39
N SER A 55 -4.60 1.39 -7.40
CA SER A 55 -4.89 1.90 -8.75
C SER A 55 -6.00 1.09 -9.42
N LEU A 56 -5.96 -0.25 -9.29
CA LEU A 56 -7.00 -1.14 -9.80
C LEU A 56 -8.34 -0.87 -9.12
N PHE A 57 -8.34 -0.72 -7.80
CA PHE A 57 -9.51 -0.38 -7.00
C PHE A 57 -10.17 0.90 -7.52
N ALA A 58 -9.41 2.00 -7.61
CA ALA A 58 -9.94 3.28 -8.06
C ALA A 58 -10.53 3.18 -9.47
N LYS A 59 -9.81 2.53 -10.39
CA LYS A 59 -10.28 2.30 -11.77
C LYS A 59 -11.54 1.43 -11.84
N ARG A 60 -11.57 0.30 -11.13
CA ARG A 60 -12.71 -0.62 -11.14
C ARG A 60 -13.96 -0.01 -10.52
N LEU A 61 -13.77 0.77 -9.46
CA LEU A 61 -14.84 1.50 -8.83
C LEU A 61 -15.38 2.60 -9.74
N HIS A 62 -14.50 3.30 -10.47
CA HIS A 62 -14.87 4.29 -11.48
C HIS A 62 -15.68 3.65 -12.61
N ASP A 63 -15.10 2.65 -13.27
CA ASP A 63 -15.67 1.98 -14.44
C ASP A 63 -17.01 1.30 -14.09
N GLY A 64 -17.12 0.75 -12.87
CA GLY A 64 -18.36 0.18 -12.35
C GLY A 64 -19.43 1.24 -12.11
N ALA A 65 -19.08 2.36 -11.47
CA ALA A 65 -20.03 3.44 -11.21
C ALA A 65 -20.51 4.11 -12.50
N GLU A 66 -19.59 4.42 -13.42
CA GLU A 66 -19.90 4.96 -14.74
C GLU A 66 -20.72 3.98 -15.58
N GLY A 67 -20.39 2.69 -15.52
CA GLY A 67 -21.11 1.63 -16.22
C GLY A 67 -22.56 1.53 -15.79
N LEU A 68 -22.84 1.62 -14.47
CA LEU A 68 -24.21 1.62 -13.96
C LEU A 68 -25.00 2.86 -14.36
N LEU A 69 -24.38 4.05 -14.28
CA LEU A 69 -25.01 5.31 -14.69
C LEU A 69 -25.41 5.32 -16.17
N ASN A 70 -24.63 4.65 -17.02
CA ASN A 70 -24.82 4.65 -18.47
C ASN A 70 -25.45 3.36 -19.02
N ALA A 71 -25.77 2.38 -18.17
CA ALA A 71 -26.27 1.08 -18.60
C ALA A 71 -27.63 1.20 -19.30
N LYS A 72 -27.73 0.66 -20.52
CA LYS A 72 -28.97 0.65 -21.31
C LYS A 72 -29.65 -0.72 -21.30
N SER A 73 -28.90 -1.76 -20.96
CA SER A 73 -29.37 -3.14 -20.89
C SER A 73 -29.01 -3.78 -19.55
N GLU A 74 -29.67 -4.90 -19.24
CA GLU A 74 -29.35 -5.73 -18.07
C GLU A 74 -27.92 -6.29 -18.14
N SER A 75 -27.45 -6.63 -19.35
CA SER A 75 -26.07 -7.07 -19.57
C SER A 75 -25.04 -5.99 -19.21
N ASP A 76 -25.31 -4.72 -19.56
CA ASP A 76 -24.43 -3.61 -19.21
C ASP A 76 -24.36 -3.42 -17.69
N ARG A 77 -25.51 -3.52 -17.01
CA ARG A 77 -25.58 -3.45 -15.54
C ARG A 77 -24.79 -4.58 -14.90
N LEU A 78 -24.99 -5.82 -15.34
CA LEU A 78 -24.28 -6.98 -14.81
C LEU A 78 -22.76 -6.84 -14.99
N HIS A 79 -22.32 -6.30 -16.13
CA HIS A 79 -20.91 -6.00 -16.34
C HIS A 79 -20.40 -4.93 -15.37
N ALA A 80 -21.16 -3.86 -15.16
CA ALA A 80 -20.79 -2.78 -14.25
C ALA A 80 -20.73 -3.25 -12.78
N VAL A 81 -21.71 -4.04 -12.33
CA VAL A 81 -21.71 -4.68 -10.99
C VAL A 81 -20.50 -5.59 -10.82
N ARG A 82 -20.11 -6.33 -11.86
CA ARG A 82 -18.88 -7.13 -11.81
C ARG A 82 -17.63 -6.27 -11.59
N GLN A 83 -17.53 -5.10 -12.24
CA GLN A 83 -16.41 -4.18 -12.00
C GLN A 83 -16.39 -3.70 -10.55
N LEU A 84 -17.54 -3.39 -9.95
CA LEU A 84 -17.65 -3.06 -8.54
C LEU A 84 -17.22 -4.21 -7.62
N GLY A 85 -17.60 -5.45 -7.95
CA GLY A 85 -17.13 -6.65 -7.25
C GLY A 85 -15.60 -6.83 -7.34
N GLU A 86 -15.00 -6.54 -8.50
CA GLU A 86 -13.54 -6.54 -8.66
C GLU A 86 -12.87 -5.43 -7.82
N ALA A 87 -13.49 -4.25 -7.70
CA ALA A 87 -13.04 -3.21 -6.79
C ALA A 87 -13.09 -3.69 -5.33
N ALA A 88 -14.19 -4.30 -4.90
CA ALA A 88 -14.32 -4.84 -3.54
C ALA A 88 -13.20 -5.85 -3.20
N MET A 89 -12.81 -6.71 -4.14
CA MET A 89 -11.68 -7.63 -3.95
C MET A 89 -10.33 -6.92 -3.80
N ALA A 90 -10.10 -5.83 -4.53
CA ALA A 90 -8.87 -5.02 -4.45
C ALA A 90 -8.82 -4.10 -3.20
N SER A 91 -9.93 -3.95 -2.49
CA SER A 91 -10.06 -2.97 -1.41
C SER A 91 -9.19 -3.27 -0.18
N GLY A 92 -8.95 -4.54 0.15
CA GLY A 92 -8.14 -4.93 1.30
C GLY A 92 -6.70 -4.43 1.19
N GLU A 93 -6.04 -4.74 0.09
CA GLU A 93 -4.67 -4.29 -0.20
C GLU A 93 -4.60 -2.76 -0.36
N THR A 94 -5.66 -2.14 -0.89
CA THR A 94 -5.78 -0.69 -0.97
C THR A 94 -5.81 -0.06 0.41
N VAL A 95 -6.62 -0.58 1.33
CA VAL A 95 -6.69 -0.10 2.72
C VAL A 95 -5.33 -0.26 3.40
N GLU A 96 -4.65 -1.39 3.23
CA GLU A 96 -3.32 -1.59 3.81
C GLU A 96 -2.30 -0.53 3.34
N LEU A 97 -2.30 -0.20 2.04
CA LEU A 97 -1.46 0.86 1.49
C LEU A 97 -1.76 2.23 2.11
N LEU A 98 -3.04 2.58 2.17
CA LEU A 98 -3.49 3.87 2.71
C LEU A 98 -3.15 3.99 4.20
N ILE A 99 -3.28 2.90 4.97
CA ILE A 99 -2.88 2.86 6.39
C ILE A 99 -1.36 3.02 6.52
N GLU A 100 -0.57 2.34 5.69
CA GLU A 100 0.89 2.47 5.73
C GLU A 100 1.32 3.91 5.40
N ALA A 101 0.74 4.54 4.38
CA ALA A 101 1.00 5.94 4.06
C ALA A 101 0.63 6.89 5.22
N ALA A 102 -0.53 6.66 5.85
CA ALA A 102 -0.96 7.46 7.00
C ALA A 102 0.01 7.31 8.18
N TYR A 103 0.47 6.10 8.46
CA TYR A 103 1.44 5.81 9.51
C TYR A 103 2.82 6.44 9.25
N LEU A 104 3.28 6.45 8.00
CA LEU A 104 4.57 7.02 7.61
C LEU A 104 4.56 8.55 7.51
N THR A 105 3.40 9.19 7.66
CA THR A 105 3.29 10.65 7.57
C THR A 105 3.78 11.34 8.85
N PRO A 106 4.70 12.31 8.76
CA PRO A 106 5.16 13.06 9.92
C PRO A 106 4.01 13.77 10.64
N GLY A 107 3.93 13.62 11.96
CA GLY A 107 2.91 14.30 12.80
C GLY A 107 1.60 13.55 13.00
N GLN A 108 1.42 12.37 12.38
CA GLN A 108 0.30 11.46 12.63
C GLN A 108 0.50 10.61 13.90
N SER A 109 -0.55 9.85 14.29
CA SER A 109 -0.51 8.97 15.46
C SER A 109 0.65 7.97 15.39
N LYS A 110 1.33 7.73 16.52
CA LYS A 110 2.47 6.80 16.60
C LYS A 110 2.09 5.32 16.49
N LYS A 111 0.80 5.01 16.42
CA LYS A 111 0.27 3.66 16.27
C LYS A 111 -0.42 3.53 14.93
N LYS A 112 -0.03 2.50 14.17
CA LYS A 112 -0.54 2.23 12.83
C LYS A 112 -2.07 2.05 12.83
N GLU A 113 -2.61 1.40 13.86
CA GLU A 113 -4.05 1.19 13.99
C GLU A 113 -4.83 2.50 14.14
N GLU A 114 -4.28 3.48 14.87
CA GLU A 114 -4.95 4.77 15.08
C GLU A 114 -4.88 5.65 13.83
N ALA A 115 -3.73 5.67 13.15
CA ALA A 115 -3.57 6.40 11.88
C ALA A 115 -4.49 5.85 10.78
N GLY A 116 -4.77 4.54 10.81
CA GLY A 116 -5.60 3.86 9.82
C GLY A 116 -7.11 3.98 10.02
N LYS A 117 -7.61 4.40 11.19
CA LYS A 117 -9.07 4.43 11.47
C LYS A 117 -9.88 5.24 10.46
N PRO A 118 -9.49 6.48 10.10
CA PRO A 118 -10.27 7.29 9.15
C PRO A 118 -10.36 6.63 7.77
N VAL A 119 -9.29 5.94 7.37
CA VAL A 119 -9.23 5.20 6.10
C VAL A 119 -10.21 4.04 6.10
N VAL A 120 -10.18 3.23 7.16
CA VAL A 120 -11.07 2.07 7.30
C VAL A 120 -12.53 2.50 7.35
N GLU A 121 -12.83 3.57 8.08
CA GLU A 121 -14.18 4.14 8.17
C GLU A 121 -14.66 4.67 6.82
N ALA A 122 -13.84 5.45 6.11
CA ALA A 122 -14.17 5.94 4.77
C ALA A 122 -14.41 4.79 3.78
N MET A 123 -13.56 3.76 3.81
CA MET A 123 -13.73 2.60 2.94
C MET A 123 -15.02 1.84 3.26
N LYS A 124 -15.36 1.66 4.54
CA LYS A 124 -16.63 1.03 4.95
C LYS A 124 -17.86 1.80 4.48
N VAL A 125 -17.81 3.13 4.48
CA VAL A 125 -18.92 3.95 3.97
C VAL A 125 -19.12 3.72 2.46
N ILE A 126 -18.04 3.54 1.69
CA ILE A 126 -18.14 3.41 0.24
C ILE A 126 -18.51 1.99 -0.19
N ILE A 127 -17.81 0.98 0.33
CA ILE A 127 -17.91 -0.43 -0.12
C ILE A 127 -18.34 -1.42 0.97
N GLY A 128 -18.65 -0.95 2.17
CA GLY A 128 -19.10 -1.83 3.26
C GLY A 128 -20.53 -2.33 3.05
N GLU A 129 -20.98 -3.23 3.93
CA GLU A 129 -22.31 -3.86 3.88
C GLU A 129 -23.49 -2.87 3.93
N ASN A 130 -23.27 -1.67 4.46
CA ASN A 130 -24.26 -0.59 4.51
C ASN A 130 -23.89 0.57 3.58
N GLY A 131 -22.85 0.42 2.77
CA GLY A 131 -22.43 1.43 1.81
C GLY A 131 -23.38 1.47 0.62
N PRO A 132 -23.39 2.56 -0.16
CA PRO A 132 -24.23 2.67 -1.34
C PRO A 132 -23.95 1.52 -2.32
N MET A 133 -22.71 1.04 -2.39
CA MET A 133 -22.33 -0.03 -3.31
C MET A 133 -22.88 -1.43 -2.99
N SER A 134 -23.42 -1.67 -1.78
CA SER A 134 -23.93 -3.00 -1.43
C SER A 134 -25.28 -3.31 -2.09
N ASN A 135 -26.12 -2.29 -2.30
CA ASN A 135 -27.52 -2.47 -2.69
C ASN A 135 -27.87 -1.80 -4.04
N ILE A 136 -26.93 -1.07 -4.65
CA ILE A 136 -27.19 -0.34 -5.90
C ILE A 136 -27.59 -1.32 -7.01
N GLY A 137 -28.75 -1.07 -7.62
CA GLY A 137 -29.22 -1.83 -8.78
C GLY A 137 -29.74 -3.23 -8.47
N GLU A 138 -29.92 -3.60 -7.20
CA GLU A 138 -30.56 -4.87 -6.81
C GLU A 138 -32.08 -4.86 -6.99
N HIS A 139 -32.68 -3.70 -7.19
CA HIS A 139 -34.11 -3.57 -7.41
C HIS A 139 -34.48 -3.59 -8.90
N GLU A 140 -35.69 -4.07 -9.20
CA GLU A 140 -36.25 -3.98 -10.54
C GLU A 140 -36.52 -2.51 -10.91
N GLY A 141 -36.22 -2.13 -12.16
CA GLY A 141 -36.48 -0.79 -12.68
C GLY A 141 -35.24 0.08 -12.94
N PRO A 142 -35.42 1.36 -13.29
CA PRO A 142 -34.34 2.32 -13.46
C PRO A 142 -33.77 2.76 -12.11
N LEU A 143 -32.49 3.16 -12.08
CA LEU A 143 -31.85 3.70 -10.87
C LEU A 143 -32.66 4.86 -10.29
N THR A 144 -32.76 4.88 -8.97
CA THR A 144 -33.36 5.98 -8.20
C THR A 144 -32.49 7.24 -8.27
N GLY A 145 -33.07 8.40 -7.97
CA GLY A 145 -32.33 9.67 -7.94
C GLY A 145 -31.17 9.65 -6.93
N ASP A 146 -31.37 8.99 -5.79
CA ASP A 146 -30.37 8.87 -4.73
C ASP A 146 -29.21 7.97 -5.15
N GLU A 147 -29.48 6.84 -5.82
CA GLU A 147 -28.44 5.98 -6.38
C GLU A 147 -27.64 6.69 -7.47
N ILE A 148 -28.31 7.45 -8.35
CA ILE A 148 -27.63 8.24 -9.38
C ILE A 148 -26.70 9.27 -8.74
N ALA A 149 -27.17 9.96 -7.69
CA ALA A 149 -26.36 10.94 -6.96
C ALA A 149 -25.15 10.27 -6.28
N ALA A 150 -25.34 9.15 -5.59
CA ALA A 150 -24.27 8.40 -4.94
C ALA A 150 -23.25 7.87 -5.96
N LEU A 151 -23.71 7.24 -7.05
CA LEU A 151 -22.84 6.75 -8.13
C LEU A 151 -22.06 7.87 -8.81
N THR A 152 -22.68 9.04 -8.99
CA THR A 152 -22.01 10.21 -9.58
C THR A 152 -20.90 10.71 -8.65
N LEU A 153 -21.20 10.86 -7.35
CA LEU A 153 -20.21 11.25 -6.35
C LEU A 153 -19.05 10.25 -6.30
N ILE A 154 -19.36 8.95 -6.32
CA ILE A 154 -18.33 7.92 -6.28
C ILE A 154 -17.48 7.99 -7.54
N ARG A 155 -18.07 7.96 -8.74
CA ARG A 155 -17.36 8.07 -10.02
C ARG A 155 -16.37 9.24 -10.00
N ASP A 156 -16.85 10.43 -9.67
CA ASP A 156 -16.03 11.64 -9.71
C ASP A 156 -14.95 11.65 -8.62
N GLY A 157 -15.28 11.20 -7.41
CA GLY A 157 -14.34 11.12 -6.29
C GLY A 157 -13.23 10.09 -6.52
N VAL A 158 -13.56 8.93 -7.09
CA VAL A 158 -12.54 7.89 -7.38
C VAL A 158 -11.73 8.20 -8.63
N ALA A 159 -12.27 8.98 -9.58
CA ALA A 159 -11.49 9.51 -10.69
C ALA A 159 -10.36 10.41 -10.17
N GLN A 160 -10.67 11.29 -9.20
CA GLN A 160 -9.65 12.12 -8.56
C GLN A 160 -8.61 11.27 -7.79
N MET A 161 -9.05 10.19 -7.15
CA MET A 161 -8.13 9.23 -6.49
C MET A 161 -7.19 8.58 -7.51
N ASP A 162 -7.71 8.06 -8.63
CA ASP A 162 -6.92 7.44 -9.70
C ASP A 162 -5.93 8.43 -10.34
N GLU A 163 -6.37 9.66 -10.64
CA GLU A 163 -5.50 10.72 -11.15
C GLU A 163 -4.37 11.07 -10.17
N THR A 164 -4.67 11.09 -8.87
CA THR A 164 -3.68 11.34 -7.83
C THR A 164 -2.67 10.21 -7.79
N LEU A 165 -3.13 8.96 -7.75
CA LEU A 165 -2.26 7.78 -7.75
C LEU A 165 -1.40 7.69 -9.02
N LYS A 166 -1.85 8.19 -10.17
CA LYS A 166 -1.03 8.23 -11.40
C LYS A 166 0.18 9.16 -11.31
N ARG A 167 0.25 10.07 -10.33
CA ARG A 167 1.40 10.98 -10.15
C ARG A 167 2.67 10.27 -9.66
N PHE A 168 2.52 9.09 -9.05
CA PHE A 168 3.64 8.23 -8.70
C PHE A 168 3.56 6.91 -9.46
N ARG A 169 4.69 6.47 -10.00
CA ARG A 169 4.81 5.19 -10.69
C ARG A 169 5.71 4.27 -9.88
N PRO A 170 5.22 3.12 -9.38
CA PRO A 170 6.06 2.15 -8.70
C PRO A 170 7.25 1.74 -9.58
N ILE A 171 8.45 1.83 -9.02
CA ILE A 171 9.68 1.42 -9.69
C ILE A 171 9.82 -0.09 -9.52
N LEU A 172 9.80 -0.82 -10.63
CA LEU A 172 9.87 -2.28 -10.63
C LEU A 172 11.29 -2.80 -10.46
N GLY A 173 11.40 -4.03 -9.96
CA GLY A 173 12.67 -4.71 -9.71
C GLY A 173 13.26 -4.39 -8.34
N GLU A 174 14.20 -5.21 -7.88
CA GLU A 174 14.68 -5.16 -6.49
C GLU A 174 15.23 -3.79 -6.06
N ALA A 175 15.95 -3.11 -6.95
CA ALA A 175 16.46 -1.76 -6.68
C ALA A 175 15.33 -0.75 -6.51
N GLY A 176 14.26 -0.86 -7.32
CA GLY A 176 13.07 -0.03 -7.23
C GLY A 176 12.27 -0.28 -5.96
N TYR A 177 12.11 -1.54 -5.56
CA TYR A 177 11.45 -1.91 -4.31
C TYR A 177 12.17 -1.31 -3.09
N ARG A 178 13.50 -1.39 -3.06
CA ARG A 178 14.30 -0.74 -2.01
C ARG A 178 14.19 0.78 -2.04
N GLN A 179 14.11 1.40 -3.23
CA GLN A 179 13.88 2.84 -3.37
C GLN A 179 12.51 3.26 -2.84
N MET A 180 11.45 2.48 -3.12
CA MET A 180 10.10 2.78 -2.64
C MET A 180 10.02 2.86 -1.11
N ILE A 181 10.72 1.95 -0.41
CA ILE A 181 10.82 1.97 1.06
C ILE A 181 11.65 3.15 1.57
N THR A 182 12.76 3.46 0.92
CA THR A 182 13.75 4.42 1.44
C THR A 182 13.44 5.87 1.09
N MET A 183 12.89 6.15 -0.10
CA MET A 183 12.62 7.50 -0.57
C MET A 183 11.23 8.00 -0.16
N GLY A 184 10.25 7.10 0.02
CA GLY A 184 8.93 7.44 0.54
C GLY A 184 8.11 8.42 -0.33
N GLU A 185 8.50 8.68 -1.58
CA GLU A 185 7.82 9.64 -2.47
C GLU A 185 6.33 9.29 -2.69
N TRP A 186 6.01 8.00 -2.68
CA TRP A 186 4.65 7.48 -2.80
C TRP A 186 3.75 7.88 -1.63
N VAL A 187 4.32 8.12 -0.44
CA VAL A 187 3.55 8.39 0.79
C VAL A 187 2.70 9.65 0.63
N ALA A 188 3.26 10.74 0.11
CA ALA A 188 2.52 11.98 -0.08
C ALA A 188 1.34 11.81 -1.06
N VAL A 189 1.58 11.10 -2.17
CA VAL A 189 0.57 10.82 -3.20
C VAL A 189 -0.56 9.96 -2.64
N VAL A 190 -0.22 8.89 -1.91
CA VAL A 190 -1.21 7.99 -1.31
C VAL A 190 -2.01 8.68 -0.20
N ASN A 191 -1.40 9.59 0.57
CA ASN A 191 -2.14 10.37 1.56
C ASN A 191 -3.11 11.38 0.92
N GLU A 192 -2.72 12.04 -0.17
CA GLU A 192 -3.64 12.91 -0.91
C GLU A 192 -4.82 12.11 -1.47
N ALA A 193 -4.56 10.93 -2.04
CA ALA A 193 -5.59 10.00 -2.49
C ALA A 193 -6.51 9.55 -1.33
N SER A 194 -5.93 9.24 -0.16
CA SER A 194 -6.67 8.88 1.06
C SER A 194 -7.58 10.01 1.55
N GLN A 195 -7.09 11.25 1.52
CA GLN A 195 -7.89 12.43 1.87
C GLN A 195 -9.06 12.61 0.90
N GLY A 196 -8.83 12.41 -0.40
CA GLY A 196 -9.89 12.41 -1.41
C GLY A 196 -10.97 11.36 -1.10
N LEU A 197 -10.56 10.14 -0.74
CA LEU A 197 -11.47 9.07 -0.33
C LEU A 197 -12.28 9.42 0.92
N GLN A 198 -11.64 10.01 1.94
CA GLN A 198 -12.32 10.44 3.16
C GLN A 198 -13.32 11.58 2.90
N GLN A 199 -12.97 12.53 2.03
CA GLN A 199 -13.88 13.60 1.62
C GLN A 199 -15.05 13.09 0.79
N LEU A 200 -14.84 12.07 -0.04
CA LEU A 200 -15.90 11.36 -0.75
C LEU A 200 -16.85 10.70 0.25
N ALA A 201 -16.31 9.91 1.18
CA ALA A 201 -17.11 9.23 2.20
C ALA A 201 -17.92 10.21 3.06
N ALA A 202 -17.40 11.41 3.34
CA ALA A 202 -18.14 12.44 4.10
C ALA A 202 -19.30 13.09 3.32
N LYS A 203 -19.39 12.88 2.01
CA LYS A 203 -20.46 13.41 1.13
C LYS A 203 -21.54 12.38 0.80
N LEU A 204 -21.29 11.10 1.11
CA LEU A 204 -22.23 9.98 0.96
C LEU A 204 -23.03 9.81 2.25
#